data_AF-A0A7X8THX6-F1
#
_entry.id   AF-A0A7X8THX6-F1
#
_cell.length_a   1.000
_cell.length_b   1.000
_cell.length_c   1.000
_cell.angle_alpha   90.00
_cell.angle_beta   90.00
_cell.angle_gamma   90.00
#
_symmetry.space_group_name_H-M   'P 1'
#
loop_
_entity.id
_entity.type
_entity.pdbx_description
1 polymer ?
#
loop_
_entity_poly.entity_id
_entity_poly.type
_entity_poly.pdbx_seq_one_letter_code
_entity_poly.pdbx_strand_id
1 'polypeptide(L)'
;MTYSSAPQPEPGQRRRSGRWLFTRAHLSAVLVAAVGVLIGVIGGRPDALVVIAPLVIIVIWSIALRPTGSPSAEAQVARGTVPEGQSNAVVISTEGVQGAELVAASLAATAWIRRRPEHGAVVELLDPSGEQEASQLTIGADPERWGNRSYGTALVGVVGAWGAYSWGPLPLASGTRRMVPAAEVFDNGAPAPHPRGLVGHHRSARAGQGSEFNSIRPFQWGDRLKRINWPRSTRTGELHVTSSYADQDTHVALIVDAQNDLGGSEGYGGKASTLDRAVRSAAAIGEHFTAQGDRVSLQVISGALPVRLSPGTGGKHFRRLLDVLATAVPSPERKIDPERVRLGITPGTLVVIVSSLVSEAMFSRAAALAHSGITVVAIDVLGDSAPDYRGQPEHEQLAWRLRMLERDREIRRVQQAGAAVVPWRGPGSLDLILRQLARRGRAGAM
;
A
#
# COMPACT_ATOMS: atom_id res chain seq x y z
N MET A 1 8.84 24.80 -14.35
CA MET A 1 8.78 24.08 -15.65
C MET A 1 10.00 23.19 -15.74
N THR A 2 9.82 21.91 -15.44
CA THR A 2 10.85 20.89 -15.64
C THR A 2 10.11 19.65 -16.10
N TYR A 3 10.38 19.26 -17.35
CA TYR A 3 9.78 18.14 -18.04
C TYR A 3 10.06 16.87 -17.23
N SER A 4 9.03 16.33 -16.57
CA SER A 4 9.12 15.07 -15.86
C SER A 4 9.14 13.96 -16.90
N SER A 5 10.33 13.43 -17.15
CA SER A 5 10.57 12.25 -17.97
C SER A 5 9.61 11.14 -17.55
N ALA A 6 8.84 10.63 -18.50
CA ALA A 6 8.04 9.44 -18.30
C ALA A 6 8.95 8.29 -17.82
N PRO A 7 8.53 7.47 -16.84
CA PRO A 7 9.34 6.34 -16.40
C PRO A 7 9.55 5.38 -17.59
N GLN A 8 10.80 4.99 -17.84
CA GLN A 8 11.12 3.95 -18.82
C GLN A 8 10.38 2.65 -18.44
N PRO A 9 9.67 2.01 -19.38
CA PRO A 9 8.97 0.76 -19.10
C PRO A 9 9.97 -0.35 -18.77
N GLU A 10 9.72 -1.08 -17.68
CA GLU A 10 10.54 -2.25 -17.31
C GLU A 10 10.52 -3.33 -18.40
N PRO A 11 11.64 -4.05 -18.59
CA PRO A 11 11.77 -5.06 -19.65
C PRO A 11 10.93 -6.29 -19.30
N GLY A 12 9.69 -6.34 -19.79
CA GLY A 12 8.80 -7.48 -19.58
C GLY A 12 7.45 -7.44 -20.30
N GLN A 13 6.99 -6.28 -20.81
CA GLN A 13 5.74 -6.17 -21.57
C GLN A 13 6.00 -6.30 -23.06
N ARG A 14 5.89 -7.52 -23.58
CA ARG A 14 5.99 -7.76 -25.02
C ARG A 14 4.79 -7.11 -25.71
N ARG A 15 5.02 -6.03 -26.44
CA ARG A 15 4.10 -5.55 -27.46
C ARG A 15 3.74 -6.73 -28.36
N ARG A 16 2.46 -6.99 -28.50
CA ARG A 16 1.96 -8.11 -29.32
C ARG A 16 1.39 -7.53 -30.59
N SER A 17 1.94 -7.97 -31.72
CA SER A 17 1.43 -7.66 -33.05
C SER A 17 0.57 -8.81 -33.58
N GLY A 18 -0.32 -8.50 -34.51
CA GLY A 18 -1.05 -9.53 -35.24
C GLY A 18 -1.54 -9.03 -36.59
N ARG A 19 -2.38 -9.85 -37.22
CA ARG A 19 -2.99 -9.55 -38.52
C ARG A 19 -4.48 -9.33 -38.35
N TRP A 20 -5.04 -8.48 -39.21
CA TRP A 20 -6.47 -8.34 -39.37
C TRP A 20 -7.10 -9.64 -39.87
N LEU A 21 -8.17 -10.06 -39.20
CA LEU A 21 -8.98 -11.21 -39.59
C LEU A 21 -10.36 -10.74 -40.02
N PHE A 22 -10.95 -11.43 -41.00
CA PHE A 22 -12.35 -11.22 -41.33
C PHE A 22 -13.24 -11.69 -40.18
N THR A 23 -14.27 -10.91 -39.86
CA THR A 23 -15.26 -11.32 -38.87
C THR A 23 -16.21 -12.36 -39.47
N ARG A 24 -16.84 -13.16 -38.61
CA ARG A 24 -17.90 -14.09 -39.04
C ARG A 24 -19.09 -13.35 -39.66
N ALA A 25 -19.38 -12.15 -39.18
CA ALA A 25 -20.42 -11.29 -39.74
C ALA A 25 -20.12 -10.92 -41.19
N HIS A 26 -18.88 -10.53 -41.51
CA HIS A 26 -18.48 -10.22 -42.87
C HIS A 26 -18.56 -11.42 -43.80
N LEU A 27 -18.03 -12.58 -43.37
CA LEU A 27 -18.09 -13.80 -44.17
C LEU A 27 -19.54 -14.23 -44.44
N SER A 28 -20.43 -14.06 -43.45
CA SER A 28 -21.86 -14.32 -43.61
C SER A 28 -22.50 -13.32 -44.57
N ALA A 29 -22.16 -12.03 -44.48
CA ALA A 29 -22.65 -11.01 -45.39
C ALA A 29 -22.22 -11.28 -46.84
N VAL A 30 -20.95 -11.68 -47.06
CA VAL A 30 -20.43 -12.07 -48.38
C VAL A 30 -21.19 -13.28 -48.92
N LEU A 31 -21.42 -14.31 -48.10
CA LEU A 31 -22.15 -15.52 -48.51
C LEU A 31 -23.61 -15.18 -48.88
N VAL A 32 -24.32 -14.45 -48.03
CA VAL A 32 -25.71 -14.07 -48.26
C VAL A 32 -25.83 -13.15 -49.48
N ALA A 33 -24.88 -12.21 -49.67
CA ALA A 33 -24.82 -11.36 -50.85
C ALA A 33 -24.59 -12.19 -52.12
N ALA A 34 -23.62 -13.11 -52.12
CA ALA A 34 -23.32 -13.96 -53.27
C ALA A 34 -24.49 -14.89 -53.64
N VAL A 35 -25.11 -15.54 -52.65
CA VAL A 35 -26.27 -16.42 -52.85
C VAL A 35 -27.49 -15.62 -53.30
N GLY A 36 -27.75 -14.46 -52.72
CA GLY A 36 -28.87 -13.59 -53.10
C GLY A 36 -28.74 -13.06 -54.54
N VAL A 37 -27.54 -12.65 -54.94
CA VAL A 37 -27.25 -12.26 -56.33
C VAL A 37 -27.45 -13.45 -57.27
N LEU A 38 -26.95 -14.64 -56.90
CA LEU A 38 -27.12 -15.85 -57.71
C LEU A 38 -28.59 -16.22 -57.90
N ILE A 39 -29.40 -16.19 -56.83
CA ILE A 39 -30.85 -16.46 -56.90
C ILE A 39 -31.57 -15.41 -57.75
N GLY A 40 -31.24 -14.12 -57.58
CA GLY A 40 -31.84 -13.05 -58.36
C GLY A 40 -31.55 -13.17 -59.85
N VAL A 41 -30.31 -13.51 -60.21
CA VAL A 41 -29.90 -13.69 -61.62
C VAL A 41 -30.50 -14.97 -62.22
N ILE A 42 -30.38 -16.12 -61.55
CA ILE A 42 -30.93 -17.39 -62.07
C ILE A 42 -32.45 -17.34 -62.15
N GLY A 43 -33.11 -16.73 -61.17
CA GLY A 43 -34.56 -16.59 -61.13
C GLY A 43 -35.12 -15.51 -62.06
N GLY A 44 -34.27 -14.70 -62.71
CA GLY A 44 -34.71 -13.57 -63.53
C GLY A 44 -35.50 -12.51 -62.75
N ARG A 45 -35.21 -12.36 -61.46
CA ARG A 45 -35.95 -11.53 -60.50
C ARG A 45 -35.18 -10.27 -60.12
N PRO A 46 -35.40 -9.13 -60.81
CA PRO A 46 -34.70 -7.88 -60.50
C PRO A 46 -35.10 -7.30 -59.13
N ASP A 47 -36.30 -7.60 -58.65
CA ASP A 47 -36.79 -7.28 -57.31
C ASP A 47 -35.90 -7.91 -56.21
N ALA A 48 -35.46 -9.16 -56.40
CA ALA A 48 -34.55 -9.82 -55.46
C ALA A 48 -33.16 -9.14 -55.42
N LEU A 49 -32.70 -8.60 -56.56
CA LEU A 49 -31.44 -7.85 -56.62
C LEU A 49 -31.51 -6.52 -55.87
N VAL A 50 -32.65 -5.82 -55.91
CA VAL A 50 -32.87 -4.60 -55.14
C VAL A 50 -32.83 -4.90 -53.63
N VAL A 51 -33.39 -6.03 -53.21
CA VAL A 51 -33.39 -6.44 -51.80
C VAL A 51 -31.98 -6.76 -51.29
N ILE A 52 -31.13 -7.40 -52.10
CA ILE A 52 -29.76 -7.76 -51.69
C ILE A 52 -28.73 -6.63 -51.88
N ALA A 53 -29.05 -5.61 -52.69
CA ALA A 53 -28.13 -4.53 -53.04
C ALA A 53 -27.48 -3.83 -51.83
N PRO A 54 -28.17 -3.49 -50.73
CA PRO A 54 -27.55 -2.86 -49.57
C PRO A 54 -26.42 -3.72 -48.96
N LEU A 55 -26.61 -5.04 -48.93
CA LEU A 55 -25.61 -5.96 -48.39
C LEU A 55 -24.39 -6.07 -49.31
N VAL A 56 -24.62 -6.13 -50.63
CA VAL A 56 -23.54 -6.09 -51.63
C VAL A 56 -22.73 -4.79 -51.52
N ILE A 57 -23.41 -3.65 -51.36
CA ILE A 57 -22.78 -2.34 -51.16
C ILE A 57 -21.91 -2.36 -49.90
N ILE A 58 -22.43 -2.81 -48.76
CA ILE A 58 -21.67 -2.91 -47.50
C ILE A 58 -20.43 -3.80 -47.66
N VAL A 59 -20.55 -4.94 -48.33
CA VAL A 59 -19.41 -5.84 -48.58
C VAL A 59 -18.33 -5.17 -49.43
N ILE A 60 -18.72 -4.53 -50.54
CA ILE A 60 -17.77 -3.82 -51.42
C ILE A 60 -17.10 -2.66 -50.66
N TRP A 61 -17.89 -1.87 -49.94
CA TRP A 61 -17.41 -0.72 -49.18
C TRP A 61 -16.48 -1.13 -48.03
N SER A 62 -16.78 -2.24 -47.36
CA SER A 62 -15.91 -2.83 -46.33
C SER A 62 -14.54 -3.20 -46.90
N ILE A 63 -14.49 -3.82 -48.09
CA ILE A 63 -13.22 -4.20 -48.74
C ILE A 63 -12.44 -2.95 -49.17
N ALA A 64 -13.13 -1.91 -49.66
CA ALA A 64 -12.51 -0.65 -50.05
C ALA A 64 -11.90 0.10 -48.85
N LEU A 65 -12.55 0.06 -47.69
CA LEU A 65 -12.09 0.66 -46.43
C LEU A 65 -11.27 -0.30 -45.56
N ARG A 66 -10.60 -1.28 -46.17
CA ARG A 66 -9.82 -2.26 -45.42
C ARG A 66 -8.72 -1.57 -44.59
N PRO A 67 -8.57 -1.93 -43.30
CA PRO A 67 -7.46 -1.46 -42.48
C PRO A 67 -6.09 -1.78 -43.08
N THR A 68 -5.20 -0.80 -43.13
CA THR A 68 -3.85 -0.90 -43.73
C THR A 68 -2.75 -1.06 -42.68
N GLY A 69 -3.02 -0.64 -41.44
CA GLY A 69 -2.09 -0.73 -40.32
C GLY A 69 -1.81 -2.16 -39.87
N SER A 70 -0.64 -2.36 -39.23
CA SER A 70 -0.28 -3.61 -38.54
C SER A 70 -0.53 -3.44 -37.05
N PRO A 71 -1.69 -3.88 -36.52
CA PRO A 71 -2.11 -3.55 -35.18
C PRO A 71 -1.20 -4.22 -34.15
N SER A 72 -0.82 -3.43 -33.15
CA SER A 72 -0.08 -3.89 -31.99
C SER A 72 -0.58 -3.20 -30.73
N ALA A 73 -0.48 -3.89 -29.59
CA ALA A 73 -0.88 -3.31 -28.32
C ALA A 73 0.00 -3.72 -27.16
N GLU A 74 -0.04 -2.89 -26.13
CA GLU A 74 0.53 -3.14 -24.82
C GLU A 74 -0.40 -2.57 -23.73
N ALA A 75 -0.30 -3.12 -22.52
CA ALA A 75 -1.02 -2.64 -21.37
C ALA A 75 -0.03 -2.39 -20.24
N GLN A 76 -0.07 -1.21 -19.64
CA GLN A 76 0.83 -0.82 -18.56
C GLN A 76 0.03 -0.24 -17.39
N VAL A 77 0.48 -0.48 -16.17
CA VAL A 77 -0.10 0.18 -14.99
C VAL A 77 0.48 1.58 -14.92
N ALA A 78 -0.38 2.61 -14.85
CA ALA A 78 0.00 4.02 -14.92
C ALA A 78 1.04 4.42 -13.86
N ARG A 79 0.90 3.89 -12.63
CA ARG A 79 1.83 4.13 -11.52
C ARG A 79 2.32 2.82 -10.92
N GLY A 80 3.65 2.73 -10.70
CA GLY A 80 4.31 1.53 -10.19
C GLY A 80 4.03 1.22 -8.72
N THR A 81 4.11 2.24 -7.85
CA THR A 81 3.80 2.12 -6.41
C THR A 81 2.74 3.15 -6.06
N VAL A 82 1.61 2.70 -5.54
CA VAL A 82 0.48 3.54 -5.15
C VAL A 82 0.00 3.11 -3.75
N PRO A 83 -0.32 4.04 -2.85
CA PRO A 83 -0.99 3.71 -1.60
C PRO A 83 -2.37 3.09 -1.86
N GLU A 84 -2.79 2.14 -1.05
CA GLU A 84 -4.18 1.68 -1.09
C GLU A 84 -5.16 2.85 -0.93
N GLY A 85 -6.33 2.75 -1.57
CA GLY A 85 -7.35 3.80 -1.57
C GLY A 85 -7.08 4.97 -2.52
N GLN A 86 -5.86 5.13 -3.05
CA GLN A 86 -5.59 6.12 -4.08
C GLN A 86 -5.91 5.59 -5.48
N SER A 87 -6.34 6.49 -6.38
CA SER A 87 -6.70 6.08 -7.73
C SER A 87 -5.49 5.53 -8.49
N ASN A 88 -5.69 4.56 -9.37
CA ASN A 88 -4.69 4.16 -10.36
C ASN A 88 -5.40 3.72 -11.65
N ALA A 89 -4.65 3.37 -12.68
CA ALA A 89 -5.23 2.93 -13.94
C ALA A 89 -4.33 1.94 -14.68
N VAL A 90 -4.96 1.14 -15.54
CA VAL A 90 -4.29 0.40 -16.61
C VAL A 90 -4.49 1.18 -17.89
N VAL A 91 -3.37 1.55 -18.50
CA VAL A 91 -3.30 2.26 -19.78
C VAL A 91 -3.02 1.23 -20.85
N ILE A 92 -3.92 1.10 -21.81
CA ILE A 92 -3.78 0.25 -22.99
C ILE A 92 -3.45 1.15 -24.17
N SER A 93 -2.26 0.96 -24.73
CA SER A 93 -1.81 1.68 -25.93
C SER A 93 -1.91 0.75 -27.12
N THR A 94 -2.58 1.21 -28.17
CA THR A 94 -2.70 0.51 -29.46
C THR A 94 -2.08 1.36 -30.57
N GLU A 95 -1.33 0.72 -31.47
CA GLU A 95 -0.71 1.33 -32.65
C GLU A 95 -1.02 0.51 -33.89
N GLY A 96 -0.92 1.13 -35.07
CA GLY A 96 -1.21 0.49 -36.34
C GLY A 96 -2.71 0.28 -36.57
N VAL A 97 -3.53 1.22 -36.10
CA VAL A 97 -5.00 1.17 -36.17
C VAL A 97 -5.58 1.99 -37.33
N GLN A 98 -4.78 2.32 -38.35
CA GLN A 98 -5.28 3.04 -39.54
C GLN A 98 -6.41 2.26 -40.23
N GLY A 99 -7.51 2.95 -40.52
CA GLY A 99 -8.74 2.38 -41.06
C GLY A 99 -9.60 1.58 -40.07
N ALA A 100 -9.26 1.60 -38.78
CA ALA A 100 -10.12 1.04 -37.74
C ALA A 100 -11.22 2.02 -37.33
N GLU A 101 -12.39 1.51 -36.94
CA GLU A 101 -13.53 2.33 -36.49
C GLU A 101 -13.61 2.41 -34.97
N LEU A 102 -13.20 1.35 -34.26
CA LEU A 102 -13.27 1.32 -32.81
C LEU A 102 -12.16 0.47 -32.20
N VAL A 103 -11.73 0.89 -31.01
CA VAL A 103 -10.89 0.12 -30.10
C VAL A 103 -11.69 -0.15 -28.83
N ALA A 104 -11.72 -1.41 -28.41
CA ALA A 104 -12.35 -1.84 -27.18
C ALA A 104 -11.32 -2.51 -26.28
N ALA A 105 -11.34 -2.17 -25.00
CA ALA A 105 -10.54 -2.84 -23.99
C ALA A 105 -11.40 -3.26 -22.80
N SER A 106 -11.07 -4.38 -22.19
CA SER A 106 -11.66 -4.83 -20.93
C SER A 106 -10.60 -5.33 -19.97
N LEU A 107 -10.76 -5.07 -18.68
CA LEU A 107 -9.86 -5.49 -17.62
C LEU A 107 -10.55 -6.55 -16.76
N ALA A 108 -9.90 -7.71 -16.60
CA ALA A 108 -10.41 -8.78 -15.74
C ALA A 108 -10.58 -8.29 -14.29
N ALA A 109 -11.64 -8.74 -13.62
CA ALA A 109 -11.80 -8.50 -12.19
C ALA A 109 -10.72 -9.27 -11.42
N THR A 110 -10.02 -8.59 -10.52
CA THR A 110 -9.05 -9.22 -9.62
C THR A 110 -9.32 -8.79 -8.18
N ALA A 111 -8.91 -9.63 -7.23
CA ALA A 111 -9.05 -9.31 -5.82
C ALA A 111 -8.30 -8.01 -5.49
N TRP A 112 -8.95 -7.13 -4.71
CA TRP A 112 -8.40 -5.88 -4.19
C TRP A 112 -8.10 -4.81 -5.25
N ILE A 113 -8.68 -4.90 -6.45
CA ILE A 113 -8.57 -3.86 -7.48
C ILE A 113 -9.99 -3.44 -7.88
N ARG A 114 -10.38 -2.21 -7.52
CA ARG A 114 -11.66 -1.62 -7.92
C ARG A 114 -11.54 -1.08 -9.34
N ARG A 115 -12.36 -1.61 -10.26
CA ARG A 115 -12.38 -1.14 -11.65
C ARG A 115 -13.29 0.08 -11.80
N ARG A 116 -12.87 1.03 -12.65
CA ARG A 116 -13.68 2.19 -13.07
C ARG A 116 -13.63 2.30 -14.59
N PRO A 117 -14.75 2.03 -15.30
CA PRO A 117 -16.07 1.65 -14.77
C PRO A 117 -16.09 0.25 -14.12
N GLU A 118 -17.12 -0.07 -13.33
CA GLU A 118 -17.18 -1.33 -12.56
C GLU A 118 -17.18 -2.59 -13.43
N HIS A 119 -17.82 -2.53 -14.60
CA HIS A 119 -17.78 -3.62 -15.58
C HIS A 119 -16.39 -3.79 -16.21
N GLY A 120 -15.51 -2.80 -16.06
CA GLY A 120 -14.11 -2.87 -16.44
C GLY A 120 -13.86 -2.80 -17.95
N ALA A 121 -14.82 -2.31 -18.75
CA ALA A 121 -14.67 -2.18 -20.19
C ALA A 121 -14.75 -0.72 -20.63
N VAL A 122 -13.99 -0.35 -21.65
CA VAL A 122 -14.00 0.97 -22.27
C VAL A 122 -13.91 0.80 -23.78
N VAL A 123 -14.56 1.69 -24.50
CA VAL A 123 -14.57 1.71 -25.97
C VAL A 123 -14.29 3.13 -26.41
N GLU A 124 -13.43 3.27 -27.41
CA GLU A 124 -13.15 4.52 -28.11
C GLU A 124 -13.53 4.34 -29.58
N LEU A 125 -14.30 5.29 -30.11
CA LEU A 125 -14.53 5.41 -31.54
C LEU A 125 -13.38 6.20 -32.13
N LEU A 126 -12.74 5.65 -33.16
CA LEU A 126 -11.62 6.27 -33.84
C LEU A 126 -12.10 7.26 -34.90
N ASP A 127 -11.20 8.13 -35.35
CA ASP A 127 -11.50 9.13 -36.38
C ASP A 127 -12.03 8.45 -37.67
N PRO A 128 -13.22 8.84 -38.17
CA PRO A 128 -13.76 8.33 -39.42
C PRO A 128 -12.88 8.60 -40.66
N SER A 129 -11.91 9.52 -40.58
CA SER A 129 -10.89 9.69 -41.64
C SER A 129 -10.06 8.43 -41.87
N GLY A 130 -9.91 7.58 -40.85
CA GLY A 130 -9.07 6.39 -40.88
C GLY A 130 -7.57 6.68 -40.80
N GLU A 131 -7.17 7.94 -40.63
CA GLU A 131 -5.76 8.35 -40.55
C GLU A 131 -5.14 8.13 -39.17
N GLN A 132 -5.96 7.89 -38.14
CA GLN A 132 -5.50 7.70 -36.77
C GLN A 132 -4.61 6.45 -36.64
N GLU A 133 -3.33 6.67 -36.33
CA GLU A 133 -2.34 5.58 -36.25
C GLU A 133 -2.30 4.91 -34.88
N ALA A 134 -2.69 5.64 -33.83
CA ALA A 134 -2.61 5.21 -32.45
C ALA A 134 -3.81 5.66 -31.62
N SER A 135 -4.15 4.85 -30.63
CA SER A 135 -5.20 5.13 -29.64
C SER A 135 -4.74 4.66 -28.26
N GLN A 136 -5.25 5.34 -27.23
CA GLN A 136 -4.91 5.05 -25.84
C GLN A 136 -6.18 4.99 -24.99
N LEU A 137 -6.49 3.79 -24.52
CA LEU A 137 -7.60 3.55 -23.61
C LEU A 137 -7.11 3.49 -22.17
N THR A 138 -7.87 4.08 -21.26
CA THR A 138 -7.55 4.05 -19.82
C THR A 138 -8.70 3.43 -19.04
N ILE A 139 -8.41 2.36 -18.29
CA ILE A 139 -9.36 1.74 -17.37
C ILE A 139 -8.88 2.03 -15.95
N GLY A 140 -9.70 2.71 -15.14
CA GLY A 140 -9.39 2.94 -13.74
C GLY A 140 -9.31 1.62 -12.98
N ALA A 141 -8.30 1.47 -12.13
CA ALA A 141 -7.99 0.25 -11.42
C ALA A 141 -7.37 0.62 -10.06
N ASP A 142 -8.22 0.92 -9.09
CA ASP A 142 -7.79 1.48 -7.81
C ASP A 142 -7.47 0.36 -6.82
N PRO A 143 -6.26 0.32 -6.23
CA PRO A 143 -5.91 -0.68 -5.22
C PRO A 143 -6.69 -0.48 -3.92
N GLU A 144 -7.41 -1.50 -3.50
CA GLU A 144 -8.21 -1.48 -2.26
C GLU A 144 -7.48 -2.10 -1.07
N ARG A 145 -6.37 -2.80 -1.28
CA ARG A 145 -5.60 -3.37 -0.17
C ARG A 145 -4.12 -3.39 -0.49
N TRP A 146 -3.31 -2.97 0.45
CA TRP A 146 -1.85 -3.04 0.37
C TRP A 146 -1.33 -4.45 0.09
N GLY A 147 -0.06 -4.57 -0.29
CA GLY A 147 0.60 -5.84 -0.62
C GLY A 147 0.91 -6.00 -2.10
N ASN A 148 1.38 -7.18 -2.49
CA ASN A 148 1.58 -7.51 -3.90
C ASN A 148 0.22 -7.84 -4.54
N ARG A 149 -0.27 -6.96 -5.42
CA ARG A 149 -1.59 -7.08 -6.07
C ARG A 149 -1.43 -7.19 -7.58
N SER A 150 -2.21 -8.09 -8.17
CA SER A 150 -2.26 -8.30 -9.61
C SER A 150 -3.35 -7.43 -10.21
N TYR A 151 -3.01 -6.64 -11.23
CA TYR A 151 -3.98 -5.92 -12.05
C TYR A 151 -4.68 -6.84 -13.07
N GLY A 152 -4.30 -8.12 -13.10
CA GLY A 152 -4.88 -9.10 -14.00
C GLY A 152 -4.44 -8.92 -15.45
N THR A 153 -5.34 -9.30 -16.35
CA THR A 153 -5.13 -9.28 -17.79
C THR A 153 -6.13 -8.34 -18.42
N ALA A 154 -5.65 -7.42 -19.24
CA ALA A 154 -6.47 -6.62 -20.13
C ALA A 154 -6.68 -7.39 -21.44
N LEU A 155 -7.91 -7.44 -21.95
CA LEU A 155 -8.23 -7.90 -23.29
C LEU A 155 -8.43 -6.67 -24.16
N VAL A 156 -7.72 -6.58 -25.27
CA VAL A 156 -7.91 -5.52 -26.26
C VAL A 156 -8.39 -6.10 -27.58
N GLY A 157 -9.34 -5.43 -28.22
CA GLY A 157 -9.80 -5.73 -29.56
C GLY A 157 -9.94 -4.45 -30.37
N VAL A 158 -9.65 -4.54 -31.65
CA VAL A 158 -9.84 -3.45 -32.61
C VAL A 158 -10.75 -3.96 -33.72
N VAL A 159 -11.73 -3.15 -34.11
CA VAL A 159 -12.67 -3.49 -35.17
C VAL A 159 -12.56 -2.45 -36.28
N GLY A 160 -12.44 -2.94 -37.51
CA GLY A 160 -12.35 -2.14 -38.73
C GLY A 160 -13.70 -1.88 -39.38
N ALA A 161 -13.65 -1.21 -40.52
CA ALA A 161 -14.81 -0.72 -41.27
C ALA A 161 -16.02 -1.68 -41.28
N TRP A 162 -17.20 -1.18 -40.88
CA TRP A 162 -18.47 -1.92 -40.87
C TRP A 162 -18.47 -3.24 -40.08
N GLY A 163 -17.55 -3.39 -39.12
CA GLY A 163 -17.35 -4.65 -38.42
C GLY A 163 -16.79 -5.77 -39.31
N ALA A 164 -16.23 -5.44 -40.47
CA ALA A 164 -15.77 -6.43 -41.43
C ALA A 164 -14.46 -7.10 -41.02
N TYR A 165 -13.60 -6.33 -40.37
CA TYR A 165 -12.28 -6.75 -39.90
C TYR A 165 -12.21 -6.66 -38.39
N SER A 166 -11.51 -7.59 -37.77
CA SER A 166 -11.20 -7.54 -36.35
C SER A 166 -9.78 -7.99 -36.07
N TRP A 167 -9.18 -7.40 -35.06
CA TRP A 167 -7.94 -7.86 -34.45
C TRP A 167 -8.16 -8.04 -32.95
N GLY A 168 -7.71 -9.17 -32.39
CA GLY A 168 -8.02 -9.57 -31.02
C GLY A 168 -9.28 -10.45 -30.90
N PRO A 169 -9.81 -10.66 -29.68
CA PRO A 169 -9.34 -10.10 -28.42
C PRO A 169 -7.98 -10.68 -28.04
N LEU A 170 -7.05 -9.80 -27.66
CA LEU A 170 -5.69 -10.16 -27.31
C LEU A 170 -5.45 -9.98 -25.80
N PRO A 171 -4.99 -11.02 -25.08
CA PRO A 171 -4.64 -10.87 -23.68
C PRO A 171 -3.30 -10.17 -23.49
N LEU A 172 -3.32 -9.10 -22.70
CA LEU A 172 -2.20 -8.28 -22.28
C LEU A 172 -2.08 -8.33 -20.75
N ALA A 173 -0.98 -8.90 -20.24
CA ALA A 173 -0.76 -8.96 -18.80
C ALA A 173 -0.39 -7.57 -18.25
N SER A 174 -1.20 -7.05 -17.33
CA SER A 174 -0.93 -5.78 -16.65
C SER A 174 0.12 -5.95 -15.53
N GLY A 175 0.30 -7.19 -15.05
CA GLY A 175 1.33 -7.57 -14.10
C GLY A 175 0.95 -7.35 -12.63
N THR A 176 1.90 -7.70 -11.77
CA THR A 176 1.80 -7.52 -10.32
C THR A 176 2.54 -6.25 -9.91
N ARG A 177 1.96 -5.49 -8.99
CA ARG A 177 2.58 -4.29 -8.41
C ARG A 177 2.45 -4.32 -6.90
N ARG A 178 3.43 -3.72 -6.23
CA ARG A 178 3.40 -3.56 -4.77
C ARG A 178 2.61 -2.32 -4.42
N MET A 179 1.57 -2.49 -3.61
CA MET A 179 0.78 -1.42 -3.04
C MET A 179 1.23 -1.19 -1.60
N VAL A 180 1.43 0.07 -1.24
CA VAL A 180 1.80 0.44 0.13
C VAL A 180 0.54 0.70 0.97
N PRO A 181 0.58 0.44 2.28
CA PRO A 181 -0.55 0.76 3.14
C PRO A 181 -0.78 2.25 3.24
N ALA A 182 -2.05 2.63 3.40
CA ALA A 182 -2.41 3.99 3.74
C ALA A 182 -2.04 4.21 5.20
N ALA A 183 -1.29 5.26 5.49
CA ALA A 183 -1.12 5.71 6.86
C ALA A 183 -2.42 6.38 7.32
N GLU A 184 -2.99 5.91 8.43
CA GLU A 184 -4.09 6.61 9.08
C GLU A 184 -3.57 7.96 9.61
N VAL A 185 -4.26 9.06 9.28
CA VAL A 185 -3.80 10.42 9.61
C VAL A 185 -3.81 10.62 11.12
N PHE A 186 -2.63 10.76 11.73
CA PHE A 186 -2.50 11.29 13.08
C PHE A 186 -2.97 12.75 13.10
N ASP A 187 -3.89 13.10 14.00
CA ASP A 187 -4.20 14.49 14.28
C ASP A 187 -2.98 15.13 14.95
N ASN A 188 -2.20 15.84 14.13
CA ASN A 188 -1.00 16.55 14.55
C ASN A 188 -1.31 17.76 15.47
N GLY A 189 -2.60 18.07 15.72
CA GLY A 189 -3.04 19.17 16.58
C GLY A 189 -2.90 18.90 18.07
N ALA A 190 -2.79 17.64 18.48
CA ALA A 190 -2.41 17.30 19.85
C ALA A 190 -0.87 17.24 19.93
N PRO A 191 -0.22 18.04 20.80
CA PRO A 191 1.17 17.77 21.14
C PRO A 191 1.19 16.38 21.77
N ALA A 192 1.65 15.36 21.03
CA ALA A 192 2.00 14.08 21.61
C ALA A 192 3.01 14.40 22.71
N PRO A 193 2.67 14.23 24.00
CA PRO A 193 3.53 14.72 25.04
C PRO A 193 4.67 13.74 25.19
N HIS A 194 5.77 14.19 24.62
CA HIS A 194 7.14 13.76 24.73
C HIS A 194 7.38 12.97 26.01
N PRO A 195 7.52 11.64 25.89
CA PRO A 195 7.99 10.78 26.94
C PRO A 195 9.36 11.26 27.40
N ARG A 196 9.38 12.04 28.48
CA ARG A 196 10.61 12.25 29.24
C ARG A 196 11.11 10.87 29.64
N GLY A 197 12.18 10.44 28.96
CA GLY A 197 12.86 9.17 29.13
C GLY A 197 12.69 8.16 27.99
N LEU A 198 11.75 8.33 27.06
CA LEU A 198 11.34 7.23 26.17
C LEU A 198 10.97 7.51 24.72
N VAL A 199 10.64 8.73 24.34
CA VAL A 199 10.53 9.13 22.92
C VAL A 199 10.88 10.59 22.84
N GLY A 200 11.84 10.91 22.00
CA GLY A 200 12.63 12.10 22.10
C GLY A 200 13.01 12.52 20.71
N HIS A 201 12.16 13.41 20.21
CA HIS A 201 12.63 14.43 19.33
C HIS A 201 13.56 15.44 20.02
N HIS A 202 13.58 15.51 21.35
CA HIS A 202 14.35 16.48 22.11
C HIS A 202 14.63 16.02 23.56
N ARG A 203 15.81 16.41 24.07
CA ARG A 203 16.24 16.49 25.49
C ARG A 203 16.70 15.20 26.19
N SER A 204 18.01 15.09 26.41
CA SER A 204 18.59 14.28 27.48
C SER A 204 18.58 15.03 28.81
N ALA A 205 18.42 14.35 29.95
CA ALA A 205 18.61 14.93 31.29
C ALA A 205 20.09 15.16 31.66
N ARG A 206 21.04 14.71 30.81
CA ARG A 206 22.48 14.95 30.97
C ARG A 206 22.85 16.26 30.29
N ALA A 207 23.70 17.05 30.96
CA ALA A 207 24.39 18.15 30.33
C ALA A 207 25.24 17.61 29.16
N GLY A 208 25.11 18.20 27.97
CA GLY A 208 25.71 17.67 26.75
C GLY A 208 25.83 18.67 25.62
N GLN A 209 25.92 18.19 24.37
CA GLN A 209 26.27 18.99 23.19
C GLN A 209 25.08 19.51 22.35
N GLY A 210 23.84 19.46 22.82
CA GLY A 210 22.68 19.92 22.02
C GLY A 210 22.55 21.43 21.92
N SER A 211 21.49 21.89 21.27
CA SER A 211 21.26 23.30 20.93
C SER A 211 20.44 24.09 21.98
N GLU A 212 19.61 23.42 22.78
CA GLU A 212 18.75 24.05 23.79
C GLU A 212 19.48 24.31 25.12
N PHE A 213 19.27 25.51 25.68
CA PHE A 213 19.80 25.95 26.98
C PHE A 213 19.33 25.03 28.13
N ASN A 214 20.26 24.57 28.97
CA ASN A 214 19.96 23.81 30.19
C ASN A 214 20.14 24.68 31.44
N SER A 215 21.38 25.07 31.72
CA SER A 215 21.71 25.90 32.89
C SER A 215 23.05 26.60 32.70
N ILE A 216 23.28 27.68 33.44
CA ILE A 216 24.59 28.34 33.51
C ILE A 216 25.23 27.95 34.84
N ARG A 217 26.41 27.34 34.77
CA ARG A 217 27.17 26.85 35.93
C ARG A 217 28.62 27.38 35.91
N PRO A 218 29.35 27.30 37.03
CA PRO A 218 30.78 27.61 37.05
C PRO A 218 31.56 26.75 36.05
N PHE A 219 32.54 27.35 35.39
CA PHE A 219 33.44 26.67 34.46
C PHE A 219 34.19 25.53 35.17
N GLN A 220 34.23 24.36 34.56
CA GLN A 220 35.07 23.25 35.01
C GLN A 220 36.11 22.89 33.95
N TRP A 221 37.26 22.39 34.41
CA TRP A 221 38.34 21.92 33.53
C TRP A 221 37.82 20.81 32.60
N GLY A 222 37.84 21.07 31.29
CA GLY A 222 37.25 20.22 30.25
C GLY A 222 36.07 20.86 29.50
N ASP A 223 35.52 21.96 30.00
CA ASP A 223 34.49 22.73 29.30
C ASP A 223 35.07 23.50 28.10
N ARG A 224 34.31 23.53 26.99
CA ARG A 224 34.72 24.24 25.78
C ARG A 224 34.63 25.75 25.99
N LEU A 225 35.72 26.47 25.78
CA LEU A 225 35.79 27.94 25.92
C LEU A 225 34.74 28.70 25.08
N LYS A 226 34.35 28.16 23.92
CA LYS A 226 33.30 28.74 23.05
C LYS A 226 31.92 28.81 23.73
N ARG A 227 31.71 28.11 24.85
CA ARG A 227 30.45 28.09 25.61
C ARG A 227 30.47 29.01 26.84
N ILE A 228 31.53 29.80 27.05
CA ILE A 228 31.58 30.77 28.14
C ILE A 228 30.46 31.80 27.95
N ASN A 229 29.65 31.95 28.99
CA ASN A 229 28.65 32.99 29.07
C ASN A 229 29.35 34.28 29.53
N TRP A 230 29.89 35.04 28.58
CA TRP A 230 30.60 36.29 28.87
C TRP A 230 29.78 37.27 29.72
N PRO A 231 28.50 37.54 29.41
CA PRO A 231 27.69 38.48 30.20
C PRO A 231 27.57 38.11 31.68
N ARG A 232 27.45 36.82 32.01
CA ARG A 232 27.41 36.38 33.41
C ARG A 232 28.81 36.42 34.04
N SER A 233 29.81 35.94 33.32
CA SER A 233 31.20 35.85 33.80
C SER A 233 31.80 37.21 34.14
N THR A 234 31.48 38.25 33.35
CA THR A 234 31.95 39.62 33.60
C THR A 234 31.30 40.26 34.82
N ARG A 235 30.08 39.83 35.20
CA ARG A 235 29.38 40.36 36.38
C ARG A 235 29.81 39.68 37.67
N THR A 236 30.13 38.39 37.60
CA THR A 236 30.50 37.59 38.78
C THR A 236 32.00 37.54 39.04
N GLY A 237 32.84 37.94 38.08
CA GLY A 237 34.30 37.81 38.17
C GLY A 237 34.81 36.37 37.96
N GLU A 238 33.94 35.37 38.07
CA GLU A 238 34.23 33.96 37.82
C GLU A 238 33.68 33.47 36.47
N LEU A 239 34.43 32.60 35.78
CA LEU A 239 34.03 32.03 34.49
C LEU A 239 32.79 31.13 34.65
N HIS A 240 31.76 31.42 33.86
CA HIS A 240 30.53 30.65 33.78
C HIS A 240 30.34 30.09 32.38
N VAL A 241 29.87 28.85 32.27
CA VAL A 241 29.61 28.16 31.00
C VAL A 241 28.12 27.93 30.84
N THR A 242 27.60 28.23 29.65
CA THR A 242 26.25 27.82 29.26
C THR A 242 26.26 26.34 28.92
N SER A 243 25.60 25.53 29.74
CA SER A 243 25.36 24.13 29.44
C SER A 243 24.09 23.98 28.60
N SER A 244 24.12 23.06 27.64
CA SER A 244 22.95 22.66 26.86
C SER A 244 22.54 21.23 27.18
N TYR A 245 21.29 20.89 26.94
CA TYR A 245 20.84 19.49 26.97
C TYR A 245 21.49 18.73 25.82
N ALA A 246 21.84 17.45 26.00
CA ALA A 246 22.21 16.62 24.84
C ALA A 246 20.97 16.32 23.99
N ASP A 247 21.07 16.44 22.66
CA ASP A 247 20.06 15.90 21.75
C ASP A 247 20.22 14.37 21.74
N GLN A 248 19.18 13.63 22.12
CA GLN A 248 19.13 12.18 21.90
C GLN A 248 18.12 11.89 20.80
N ASP A 249 18.59 11.35 19.68
CA ASP A 249 17.74 10.70 18.69
C ASP A 249 17.07 9.50 19.37
N THR A 250 15.77 9.57 19.63
CA THR A 250 15.13 8.42 20.27
C THR A 250 14.85 7.33 19.26
N HIS A 251 15.10 6.10 19.69
CA HIS A 251 14.89 4.92 18.88
C HIS A 251 13.54 4.29 19.22
N VAL A 252 12.64 4.28 18.24
CA VAL A 252 11.37 3.54 18.28
C VAL A 252 11.53 2.25 17.48
N ALA A 253 11.31 1.11 18.12
CA ALA A 253 11.34 -0.20 17.51
C ALA A 253 9.90 -0.71 17.30
N LEU A 254 9.43 -0.69 16.04
CA LEU A 254 8.14 -1.22 15.64
C LEU A 254 8.24 -2.72 15.36
N ILE A 255 7.41 -3.51 16.02
CA ILE A 255 7.26 -4.94 15.79
C ILE A 255 5.82 -5.16 15.36
N VAL A 256 5.62 -5.66 14.13
CA VAL A 256 4.28 -5.92 13.59
C VAL A 256 4.07 -7.42 13.53
N ASP A 257 3.09 -7.90 14.27
CA ASP A 257 2.63 -9.28 14.22
C ASP A 257 1.73 -9.49 13.01
N ALA A 258 2.26 -10.18 12.02
CA ALA A 258 1.58 -10.60 10.81
C ALA A 258 1.41 -12.13 10.78
N GLN A 259 1.37 -12.81 11.93
CA GLN A 259 1.17 -14.26 11.97
C GLN A 259 -0.26 -14.65 11.59
N ASN A 260 -1.23 -13.94 12.15
CA ASN A 260 -2.66 -14.24 12.02
C ASN A 260 -3.40 -13.06 11.39
N ASP A 261 -4.37 -13.38 10.52
CA ASP A 261 -5.30 -12.40 9.94
C ASP A 261 -6.73 -12.80 10.31
N LEU A 262 -7.35 -12.08 11.24
CA LEU A 262 -8.68 -12.36 11.78
C LEU A 262 -9.68 -11.30 11.32
N GLY A 263 -10.97 -11.67 11.25
CA GLY A 263 -12.09 -10.74 11.03
C GLY A 263 -12.49 -10.50 9.57
N GLY A 264 -11.66 -10.94 8.62
CA GLY A 264 -11.84 -10.68 7.19
C GLY A 264 -11.53 -9.22 6.81
N SER A 265 -11.13 -9.00 5.56
CA SER A 265 -10.89 -7.67 5.00
C SER A 265 -11.85 -7.43 3.85
N GLU A 266 -12.46 -6.25 3.83
CA GLU A 266 -13.26 -5.76 2.69
C GLU A 266 -12.50 -4.68 1.91
N GLY A 267 -11.22 -4.47 2.22
CA GLY A 267 -10.36 -3.50 1.56
C GLY A 267 -10.44 -2.10 2.18
N TYR A 268 -10.05 -1.10 1.41
CA TYR A 268 -9.94 0.29 1.85
C TYR A 268 -11.32 0.93 1.92
N GLY A 269 -11.66 1.48 3.08
CA GLY A 269 -12.98 2.05 3.38
C GLY A 269 -14.04 1.03 3.83
N GLY A 270 -13.76 -0.27 3.75
CA GLY A 270 -14.61 -1.34 4.28
C GLY A 270 -14.15 -1.85 5.66
N LYS A 271 -14.71 -2.97 6.12
CA LYS A 271 -14.25 -3.64 7.34
C LYS A 271 -12.78 -4.03 7.22
N ALA A 272 -11.97 -3.62 8.19
CA ALA A 272 -10.55 -3.95 8.26
C ALA A 272 -10.31 -5.23 9.06
N SER A 273 -9.45 -6.10 8.54
CA SER A 273 -8.98 -7.27 9.28
C SER A 273 -7.96 -6.87 10.37
N THR A 274 -7.59 -7.80 11.24
CA THR A 274 -6.54 -7.53 12.24
C THR A 274 -5.20 -7.22 11.57
N LEU A 275 -4.88 -7.88 10.45
CA LEU A 275 -3.64 -7.61 9.72
C LEU A 275 -3.67 -6.22 9.06
N ASP A 276 -4.81 -5.80 8.50
CA ASP A 276 -4.97 -4.47 7.93
C ASP A 276 -4.75 -3.40 8.98
N ARG A 277 -5.37 -3.56 10.16
CA ARG A 277 -5.19 -2.64 11.29
C ARG A 277 -3.76 -2.66 11.79
N ALA A 278 -3.11 -3.83 11.88
CA ALA A 278 -1.72 -3.93 12.31
C ALA A 278 -0.79 -3.13 11.38
N VAL A 279 -0.96 -3.32 10.07
CA VAL A 279 -0.14 -2.66 9.06
C VAL A 279 -0.43 -1.16 8.96
N ARG A 280 -1.71 -0.74 8.94
CA ARG A 280 -2.10 0.68 8.86
C ARG A 280 -1.71 1.46 10.12
N SER A 281 -1.89 0.86 11.30
CA SER A 281 -1.45 1.49 12.57
C SER A 281 0.07 1.60 12.64
N ALA A 282 0.81 0.57 12.23
CA ALA A 282 2.27 0.62 12.16
C ALA A 282 2.77 1.67 11.15
N ALA A 283 2.09 1.83 10.01
CA ALA A 283 2.36 2.89 9.05
C ALA A 283 2.13 4.27 9.68
N ALA A 284 0.98 4.48 10.33
CA ALA A 284 0.65 5.74 11.00
C ALA A 284 1.66 6.10 12.11
N ILE A 285 2.02 5.13 12.95
CA ILE A 285 3.01 5.32 14.02
C ILE A 285 4.40 5.59 13.46
N GLY A 286 4.79 4.84 12.42
CA GLY A 286 6.06 5.05 11.71
C GLY A 286 6.13 6.44 11.07
N GLU A 287 5.05 6.90 10.46
CA GLU A 287 4.96 8.25 9.89
C GLU A 287 5.14 9.31 10.98
N HIS A 288 4.39 9.21 12.07
CA HIS A 288 4.46 10.15 13.18
C HIS A 288 5.88 10.34 13.71
N PHE A 289 6.55 9.24 14.09
CA PHE A 289 7.89 9.31 14.65
C PHE A 289 8.95 9.72 13.62
N THR A 290 8.90 9.19 12.39
CA THR A 290 9.87 9.59 11.34
C THR A 290 9.70 11.02 10.87
N ALA A 291 8.48 11.57 10.89
CA ALA A 291 8.17 12.95 10.53
C ALA A 291 8.61 13.94 11.61
N GLN A 292 8.55 13.54 12.88
CA GLN A 292 9.20 14.30 13.93
C GLN A 292 10.72 14.25 13.74
N GLY A 293 11.27 13.11 13.26
CA GLY A 293 12.70 12.88 13.00
C GLY A 293 13.34 11.78 13.88
N ASP A 294 12.52 11.01 14.63
CA ASP A 294 12.95 9.95 15.52
C ASP A 294 13.44 8.76 14.68
N ARG A 295 14.37 7.98 15.24
CA ARG A 295 14.89 6.78 14.59
C ARG A 295 13.88 5.67 14.72
N VAL A 296 13.29 5.22 13.62
CA VAL A 296 12.33 4.12 13.61
C VAL A 296 12.97 2.88 13.00
N SER A 297 12.98 1.76 13.73
CA SER A 297 13.23 0.43 13.15
C SER A 297 11.93 -0.36 13.04
N LEU A 298 11.86 -1.28 12.09
CA LEU A 298 10.67 -2.10 11.84
C LEU A 298 11.07 -3.57 11.70
N GLN A 299 10.31 -4.46 12.34
CA GLN A 299 10.34 -5.89 12.10
C GLN A 299 8.92 -6.40 11.88
N VAL A 300 8.68 -6.98 10.70
CA VAL A 300 7.43 -7.67 10.41
C VAL A 300 7.63 -9.15 10.75
N ILE A 301 6.86 -9.61 11.72
CA ILE A 301 6.84 -11.00 12.15
C ILE A 301 5.76 -11.71 11.33
N SER A 302 6.17 -12.26 10.21
CA SER A 302 5.41 -13.29 9.51
C SER A 302 6.08 -14.64 9.76
N GLY A 303 5.39 -15.73 9.49
CA GLY A 303 5.99 -17.08 9.58
C GLY A 303 7.15 -17.31 8.62
N ALA A 304 7.41 -16.41 7.66
CA ALA A 304 8.63 -16.41 6.85
C ALA A 304 9.85 -15.85 7.60
N LEU A 305 10.98 -15.72 6.90
CA LEU A 305 12.15 -15.03 7.45
C LEU A 305 11.72 -13.60 7.84
N PRO A 306 11.96 -13.13 9.08
CA PRO A 306 11.53 -11.81 9.49
C PRO A 306 12.14 -10.73 8.60
N VAL A 307 11.29 -9.92 7.96
CA VAL A 307 11.76 -8.76 7.20
C VAL A 307 12.02 -7.64 8.19
N ARG A 308 13.23 -7.09 8.14
CA ARG A 308 13.71 -6.09 9.10
C ARG A 308 14.20 -4.86 8.36
N LEU A 309 13.92 -3.71 8.96
CA LEU A 309 14.43 -2.41 8.56
C LEU A 309 15.21 -1.82 9.74
N SER A 310 16.49 -1.55 9.52
CA SER A 310 17.36 -0.90 10.50
C SER A 310 16.84 0.49 10.90
N PRO A 311 17.20 1.02 12.08
CA PRO A 311 16.73 2.32 12.52
C PRO A 311 17.13 3.46 11.57
N GLY A 312 16.19 4.33 11.22
CA GLY A 312 16.41 5.50 10.35
C GLY A 312 15.32 6.56 10.52
N THR A 313 15.49 7.72 9.87
CA THR A 313 14.65 8.92 10.07
C THR A 313 14.20 9.52 8.74
N GLY A 314 13.15 10.37 8.77
CA GLY A 314 12.71 11.18 7.63
C GLY A 314 11.94 10.45 6.53
N GLY A 315 11.41 11.21 5.56
CA GLY A 315 10.44 10.71 4.57
C GLY A 315 10.96 9.64 3.60
N LYS A 316 12.27 9.56 3.34
CA LYS A 316 12.86 8.47 2.53
C LYS A 316 12.86 7.15 3.31
N HIS A 317 13.13 7.22 4.61
CA HIS A 317 13.07 6.06 5.50
C HIS A 317 11.63 5.59 5.69
N PHE A 318 10.70 6.52 5.86
CA PHE A 318 9.27 6.21 5.93
C PHE A 318 8.76 5.45 4.69
N ARG A 319 9.16 5.86 3.49
CA ARG A 319 8.84 5.11 2.26
C ARG A 319 9.35 3.66 2.29
N ARG A 320 10.58 3.42 2.78
CA ARG A 320 11.12 2.07 2.96
C ARG A 320 10.36 1.27 4.02
N LEU A 321 9.90 1.95 5.08
CA LEU A 321 9.06 1.35 6.12
C LEU A 321 7.74 0.84 5.51
N LEU A 322 7.08 1.67 4.70
CA LEU A 322 5.87 1.27 3.95
C LEU A 322 6.13 0.09 3.01
N ASP A 323 7.27 0.09 2.30
CA ASP A 323 7.65 -1.01 1.41
C ASP A 323 7.81 -2.34 2.16
N VAL A 324 8.35 -2.30 3.39
CA VAL A 324 8.51 -3.49 4.25
C VAL A 324 7.16 -3.93 4.82
N LEU A 325 6.33 -3.00 5.29
CA LEU A 325 4.97 -3.32 5.73
C LEU A 325 4.14 -3.98 4.63
N ALA A 326 4.28 -3.52 3.38
CA ALA A 326 3.62 -4.12 2.22
C ALA A 326 4.04 -5.58 1.92
N THR A 327 5.08 -6.10 2.57
CA THR A 327 5.47 -7.52 2.43
C THR A 327 4.83 -8.44 3.47
N ALA A 328 4.01 -7.91 4.38
CA ALA A 328 3.35 -8.71 5.40
C ALA A 328 2.39 -9.74 4.77
N VAL A 329 2.56 -11.01 5.14
CA VAL A 329 1.72 -12.11 4.67
C VAL A 329 1.42 -13.01 5.88
N PRO A 330 0.15 -13.36 6.15
CA PRO A 330 -0.22 -14.24 7.25
C PRO A 330 0.41 -15.62 7.08
N SER A 331 0.80 -16.24 8.19
CA SER A 331 1.41 -17.58 8.19
C SER A 331 1.14 -18.28 9.54
N PRO A 332 -0.13 -18.63 9.81
CA PRO A 332 -0.54 -19.14 11.12
C PRO A 332 0.14 -20.47 11.50
N GLU A 333 0.44 -21.31 10.51
CA GLU A 333 1.02 -22.65 10.71
C GLU A 333 2.49 -22.65 11.15
N ARG A 334 3.20 -21.53 10.98
CA ARG A 334 4.64 -21.49 11.24
C ARG A 334 4.92 -21.00 12.65
N LYS A 335 5.74 -21.77 13.38
CA LYS A 335 6.22 -21.37 14.71
C LYS A 335 7.17 -20.20 14.59
N ILE A 336 6.89 -19.15 15.36
CA ILE A 336 7.77 -17.99 15.49
C ILE A 336 8.69 -18.22 16.68
N ASP A 337 9.98 -18.04 16.45
CA ASP A 337 10.96 -17.94 17.52
C ASP A 337 10.97 -16.47 18.02
N PRO A 338 10.45 -16.19 19.23
CA PRO A 338 10.38 -14.84 19.77
C PRO A 338 11.76 -14.22 20.00
N GLU A 339 12.84 -15.00 20.07
CA GLU A 339 14.20 -14.52 20.28
C GLU A 339 14.84 -13.96 18.99
N ARG A 340 14.27 -14.26 17.82
CA ARG A 340 14.72 -13.73 16.52
C ARG A 340 14.37 -12.26 16.28
N VAL A 341 13.68 -11.63 17.23
CA VAL A 341 13.48 -10.18 17.21
C VAL A 341 14.80 -9.48 17.56
N ARG A 342 15.52 -9.02 16.53
CA ARG A 342 16.81 -8.33 16.65
C ARG A 342 16.70 -6.98 15.95
N LEU A 343 16.20 -5.98 16.68
CA LEU A 343 15.98 -4.62 16.18
C LEU A 343 17.03 -3.61 16.66
N GLY A 344 18.17 -4.08 17.20
CA GLY A 344 19.15 -3.19 17.83
C GLY A 344 18.56 -2.48 19.05
N ILE A 345 17.72 -3.19 19.82
CA ILE A 345 17.04 -2.65 20.98
C ILE A 345 18.09 -2.39 22.07
N THR A 346 18.18 -1.14 22.49
CA THR A 346 19.10 -0.68 23.55
C THR A 346 18.29 -0.11 24.72
N PRO A 347 18.90 0.07 25.90
CA PRO A 347 18.27 0.87 26.96
C PRO A 347 17.84 2.24 26.42
N GLY A 348 16.59 2.64 26.68
CA GLY A 348 15.99 3.88 26.15
C GLY A 348 15.22 3.72 24.82
N THR A 349 15.25 2.55 24.18
CA THR A 349 14.38 2.26 23.03
C THR A 349 12.92 2.11 23.48
N LEU A 350 11.99 2.81 22.81
CA LEU A 350 10.57 2.49 22.91
C LEU A 350 10.24 1.32 21.97
N VAL A 351 9.78 0.20 22.51
CA VAL A 351 9.29 -0.91 21.70
C VAL A 351 7.78 -0.82 21.56
N VAL A 352 7.30 -0.74 20.33
CA VAL A 352 5.87 -0.77 20.01
C VAL A 352 5.56 -2.08 19.30
N ILE A 353 4.78 -2.96 19.93
CA ILE A 353 4.35 -4.25 19.38
C ILE A 353 2.92 -4.08 18.89
N VAL A 354 2.66 -4.24 17.60
CA VAL A 354 1.32 -4.18 17.03
C VAL A 354 0.85 -5.60 16.73
N SER A 355 -0.18 -6.07 17.43
CA SER A 355 -0.61 -7.49 17.35
C SER A 355 -2.08 -7.64 17.72
N SER A 356 -2.74 -8.67 17.19
CA SER A 356 -4.06 -9.09 17.69
C SER A 356 -3.98 -9.77 19.06
N LEU A 357 -2.75 -10.02 19.55
CA LEU A 357 -2.44 -10.64 20.83
C LEU A 357 -3.14 -11.99 20.98
N VAL A 358 -3.13 -12.78 19.91
CA VAL A 358 -3.67 -14.15 19.89
C VAL A 358 -2.55 -15.21 19.83
N SER A 359 -1.30 -14.79 19.73
CA SER A 359 -0.12 -15.65 19.69
C SER A 359 0.68 -15.55 20.98
N GLU A 360 1.01 -16.70 21.57
CA GLU A 360 1.85 -16.80 22.77
C GLU A 360 3.22 -16.15 22.57
N ALA A 361 3.79 -16.23 21.36
CA ALA A 361 5.11 -15.69 21.06
C ALA A 361 5.19 -14.17 21.31
N MET A 362 4.13 -13.43 20.99
CA MET A 362 4.12 -11.96 21.18
C MET A 362 3.99 -11.59 22.65
N PHE A 363 3.20 -12.34 23.41
CA PHE A 363 3.09 -12.14 24.86
C PHE A 363 4.43 -12.39 25.57
N SER A 364 5.06 -13.52 25.28
CA SER A 364 6.36 -13.89 25.83
C SER A 364 7.43 -12.86 25.49
N ARG A 365 7.43 -12.35 24.25
CA ARG A 365 8.39 -11.31 23.84
C ARG A 365 8.14 -9.96 24.52
N ALA A 366 6.87 -9.55 24.64
CA ALA A 366 6.50 -8.32 25.34
C ALA A 366 6.93 -8.37 26.82
N ALA A 367 6.65 -9.47 27.52
CA ALA A 367 7.04 -9.67 28.91
C ALA A 367 8.57 -9.71 29.08
N ALA A 368 9.30 -10.43 28.22
CA ALA A 368 10.75 -10.52 28.30
C ALA A 368 11.45 -9.16 28.11
N LEU A 369 10.95 -8.33 27.19
CA LEU A 369 11.46 -6.97 26.99
C LEU A 369 11.10 -6.05 28.16
N ALA A 370 9.90 -6.16 28.71
CA ALA A 370 9.52 -5.36 29.87
C ALA A 370 10.35 -5.71 31.12
N HIS A 371 10.58 -7.00 31.38
CA HIS A 371 11.43 -7.46 32.49
C HIS A 371 12.89 -6.99 32.37
N SER A 372 13.41 -6.78 31.16
CA SER A 372 14.76 -6.25 30.96
C SER A 372 14.84 -4.72 31.10
N GLY A 373 13.76 -4.06 31.54
CA GLY A 373 13.70 -2.62 31.77
C GLY A 373 13.47 -1.80 30.49
N ILE A 374 13.18 -2.46 29.36
CA ILE A 374 12.83 -1.79 28.11
C ILE A 374 11.34 -1.41 28.19
N THR A 375 10.99 -0.23 27.71
CA THR A 375 9.59 0.16 27.67
C THR A 375 8.91 -0.45 26.48
N VAL A 376 7.82 -1.16 26.77
CA VAL A 376 7.03 -1.87 25.78
C VAL A 376 5.61 -1.33 25.80
N VAL A 377 5.10 -0.99 24.62
CA VAL A 377 3.71 -0.70 24.36
C VAL A 377 3.19 -1.72 23.35
N ALA A 378 2.32 -2.61 23.79
CA ALA A 378 1.61 -3.54 22.93
C ALA A 378 0.28 -2.90 22.49
N ILE A 379 0.12 -2.69 21.20
CA ILE A 379 -1.09 -2.21 20.55
C ILE A 379 -1.91 -3.44 20.13
N ASP A 380 -3.07 -3.57 20.75
CA ASP A 380 -4.08 -4.57 20.47
C ASP A 380 -4.95 -4.12 19.28
N VAL A 381 -4.81 -4.83 18.16
CA VAL A 381 -5.61 -4.59 16.94
C VAL A 381 -6.78 -5.55 16.76
N LEU A 382 -7.09 -6.40 17.75
CA LEU A 382 -8.22 -7.33 17.66
C LEU A 382 -9.54 -6.55 17.61
N GLY A 383 -9.88 -5.79 18.66
CA GLY A 383 -11.05 -4.90 18.76
C GLY A 383 -12.24 -5.27 17.87
N ASP A 384 -12.68 -4.33 17.02
CA ASP A 384 -13.80 -4.51 16.09
C ASP A 384 -13.52 -5.45 14.90
N SER A 385 -12.26 -5.90 14.76
CA SER A 385 -11.83 -6.90 13.79
C SER A 385 -11.91 -8.32 14.34
N ALA A 386 -12.46 -8.51 15.54
CA ALA A 386 -12.80 -9.83 16.04
C ALA A 386 -13.71 -10.55 15.02
N PRO A 387 -13.45 -11.83 14.70
CA PRO A 387 -14.38 -12.62 13.90
C PRO A 387 -15.72 -12.75 14.63
N ASP A 388 -16.80 -12.70 13.85
CA ASP A 388 -18.13 -12.97 14.37
C ASP A 388 -18.41 -14.47 14.25
N TYR A 389 -18.41 -15.17 15.39
CA TYR A 389 -18.74 -16.59 15.46
C TYR A 389 -20.24 -16.83 15.71
N ARG A 390 -21.08 -15.79 15.74
CA ARG A 390 -22.54 -15.97 15.84
C ARG A 390 -23.03 -16.72 14.60
N GLY A 391 -23.78 -17.80 14.81
CA GLY A 391 -24.28 -18.66 13.73
C GLY A 391 -23.33 -19.80 13.31
N GLN A 392 -22.11 -19.85 13.86
CA GLN A 392 -21.22 -21.00 13.70
C GLN A 392 -21.60 -22.15 14.65
N PRO A 393 -21.09 -23.38 14.45
CA PRO A 393 -21.31 -24.50 15.37
C PRO A 393 -20.95 -24.17 16.82
N GLU A 394 -21.66 -24.77 17.78
CA GLU A 394 -21.49 -24.46 19.22
C GLU A 394 -20.04 -24.67 19.70
N HIS A 395 -19.35 -25.71 19.22
CA HIS A 395 -17.97 -25.98 19.59
C HIS A 395 -17.00 -24.87 19.12
N GLU A 396 -17.23 -24.25 17.96
CA GLU A 396 -16.42 -23.12 17.48
C GLU A 396 -16.68 -21.86 18.32
N GLN A 397 -17.95 -21.61 18.66
CA GLN A 397 -18.32 -20.50 19.56
C GLN A 397 -17.66 -20.67 20.93
N LEU A 398 -17.68 -21.89 21.49
CA LEU A 398 -17.05 -22.21 22.77
C LEU A 398 -15.53 -22.08 22.69
N ALA A 399 -14.90 -22.61 21.63
CA ALA A 399 -13.46 -22.50 21.41
C ALA A 399 -13.01 -21.03 21.31
N TRP A 400 -13.77 -20.19 20.58
CA TRP A 400 -13.50 -18.76 20.51
C TRP A 400 -13.62 -18.08 21.88
N ARG A 401 -14.68 -18.36 22.64
CA ARG A 401 -14.86 -17.83 24.00
C ARG A 401 -13.72 -18.25 24.92
N LEU A 402 -13.33 -19.53 24.89
CA LEU A 402 -12.19 -20.04 25.67
C LEU A 402 -10.90 -19.31 25.30
N ARG A 403 -10.62 -19.17 24.00
CA ARG A 403 -9.43 -18.45 23.52
C ARG A 403 -9.42 -16.99 23.98
N MET A 404 -10.55 -16.30 24.01
CA MET A 404 -10.65 -14.92 24.52
C MET A 404 -10.40 -14.84 26.03
N LEU A 405 -10.88 -15.80 26.82
CA LEU A 405 -10.58 -15.87 28.26
C LEU A 405 -9.09 -16.11 28.53
N GLU A 406 -8.45 -16.99 27.76
CA GLU A 406 -7.01 -17.21 27.82
C GLU A 406 -6.24 -15.94 27.44
N ARG A 407 -6.66 -15.27 26.36
CA ARG A 407 -6.08 -14.02 25.90
C ARG A 407 -6.12 -12.94 26.97
N ASP A 408 -7.24 -12.78 27.64
CA ASP A 408 -7.39 -11.79 28.72
C ASP A 408 -6.46 -12.11 29.90
N ARG A 409 -6.25 -13.40 30.19
CA ARG A 409 -5.28 -13.84 31.21
C ARG A 409 -3.84 -13.52 30.79
N GLU A 410 -3.50 -13.74 29.52
CA GLU A 410 -2.18 -13.43 28.95
C GLU A 410 -1.90 -11.92 28.95
N ILE A 411 -2.87 -11.10 28.55
CA ILE A 411 -2.78 -9.63 28.61
C ILE A 411 -2.48 -9.16 30.02
N ARG A 412 -3.21 -9.66 31.03
CA ARG A 412 -2.97 -9.30 32.44
C ARG A 412 -1.56 -9.67 32.89
N ARG A 413 -1.03 -10.83 32.48
CA ARG A 413 0.35 -11.24 32.80
C ARG A 413 1.38 -10.29 32.20
N VAL A 414 1.20 -9.91 30.93
CA VAL A 414 2.10 -8.96 30.25
C VAL A 414 2.04 -7.56 30.87
N GLN A 415 0.86 -7.12 31.30
CA GLN A 415 0.71 -5.87 32.06
C GLN A 415 1.39 -5.91 33.42
N GLN A 416 1.30 -7.04 34.14
CA GLN A 416 2.00 -7.24 35.41
C GLN A 416 3.53 -7.26 35.25
N ALA A 417 4.03 -7.74 34.10
CA ALA A 417 5.44 -7.67 33.73
C ALA A 417 5.92 -6.25 33.38
N GLY A 418 5.02 -5.27 33.28
CA GLY A 418 5.33 -3.86 33.06
C GLY A 418 5.11 -3.34 31.63
N ALA A 419 4.65 -4.19 30.70
CA ALA A 419 4.30 -3.76 29.34
C ALA A 419 2.89 -3.15 29.30
N ALA A 420 2.73 -1.95 28.73
CA ALA A 420 1.42 -1.36 28.54
C ALA A 420 0.69 -2.05 27.37
N VAL A 421 -0.59 -2.38 27.53
CA VAL A 421 -1.43 -2.96 26.45
C VAL A 421 -2.56 -1.98 26.13
N VAL A 422 -2.73 -1.65 24.86
CA VAL A 422 -3.60 -0.54 24.39
C VAL A 422 -4.45 -1.01 23.22
N PRO A 423 -5.80 -0.91 23.26
CA PRO A 423 -6.60 -1.15 22.07
C PRO A 423 -6.36 -0.05 21.03
N TRP A 424 -6.16 -0.43 19.76
CA TRP A 424 -6.12 0.51 18.64
C TRP A 424 -7.52 1.01 18.30
N ARG A 425 -7.82 2.26 18.60
CA ARG A 425 -9.05 2.97 18.18
C ARG A 425 -8.77 4.06 17.13
N GLY A 426 -7.64 3.93 16.44
CA GLY A 426 -7.10 4.95 15.55
C GLY A 426 -5.95 5.74 16.18
N PRO A 427 -5.44 6.75 15.46
CA PRO A 427 -4.19 7.43 15.78
C PRO A 427 -4.07 7.99 17.21
N GLY A 428 -5.12 8.64 17.73
CA GLY A 428 -5.12 9.20 19.10
C GLY A 428 -5.01 8.19 20.25
N SER A 429 -5.06 6.87 19.97
CA SER A 429 -5.00 5.82 20.99
C SER A 429 -3.66 5.78 21.74
N LEU A 430 -2.58 6.20 21.07
CA LEU A 430 -1.23 6.14 21.62
C LEU A 430 -0.94 7.31 22.59
N ASP A 431 -1.58 8.46 22.38
CA ASP A 431 -1.29 9.72 23.07
C ASP A 431 -1.42 9.61 24.59
N LEU A 432 -2.47 8.95 25.06
CA LEU A 432 -2.76 8.83 26.50
C LEU A 432 -1.72 7.97 27.23
N ILE A 433 -1.10 7.02 26.53
CA ILE A 433 -0.13 6.11 27.14
C ILE A 433 1.28 6.64 27.01
N LEU A 434 1.60 7.30 25.90
CA LEU A 434 2.82 8.12 25.84
C LEU A 434 2.80 9.21 26.93
N ARG A 435 1.64 9.83 27.21
CA ARG A 435 1.42 10.72 28.38
C ARG A 435 1.77 10.08 29.70
N GLN A 436 1.32 8.85 29.94
CA GLN A 436 1.52 8.16 31.21
C GLN A 436 2.96 7.68 31.38
N LEU A 437 3.56 7.14 30.31
CA LEU A 437 4.97 6.73 30.27
C LEU A 437 5.90 7.94 30.48
N ALA A 438 5.57 9.09 29.88
CA ALA A 438 6.26 10.36 30.10
C ALA A 438 6.29 10.82 31.56
N ARG A 439 5.21 10.53 32.32
CA ARG A 439 5.10 10.90 33.73
C ARG A 439 5.90 9.96 34.62
N ARG A 440 5.87 8.65 34.36
CA ARG A 440 6.65 7.65 35.11
C ARG A 440 8.16 7.88 35.00
N GLY A 441 8.66 8.23 33.80
CA GLY A 441 10.07 8.57 33.61
C GLY A 441 10.54 9.82 34.37
N ARG A 442 9.63 10.72 34.78
CA ARG A 442 9.95 11.89 35.62
C ARG A 442 10.03 11.56 37.11
N ALA A 443 9.25 10.59 37.57
CA ALA A 443 9.17 10.24 39.00
C ALA A 443 10.34 9.37 39.48
N GLY A 444 11.00 8.61 38.59
CA GLY A 444 12.19 7.82 38.92
C GLY A 444 13.53 8.56 38.77
N ALA A 445 13.50 9.83 38.38
CA ALA A 445 14.69 10.68 38.21
C ALA A 445 14.80 11.82 39.25
N MET A 446 13.85 11.87 40.19
CA MET A 446 13.94 12.59 41.46
C MET A 446 14.40 11.61 42.53
#